data_AF-U5S4K7-F1
#
_entry.id   AF-U5S4K7-F1
#
_cell.length_a   1.000
_cell.length_b   1.000
_cell.length_c   1.000
_cell.angle_alpha   90.00
_cell.angle_beta   90.00
_cell.angle_gamma   90.00
#
_symmetry.space_group_name_H-M   'P 1'
#
loop_
_entity.id
_entity.type
_entity.pdbx_description
1 polymer ?
#
loop_
_entity_poly.entity_id
_entity_poly.type
_entity_poly.pdbx_seq_one_letter_code
_entity_poly.pdbx_strand_id
1 'polypeptide(L)'
;PLYDFAFTHPLNKEMFRSSPSSDIGSAGNSLRYSQFSIIQPRIQMFMQVLGYTCYGYTRPFNGAIPTIATATLTGLGEGARNNGAFISP
;
A
#
# COMPACT_ATOMS: atom_id res chain seq x y z
N PRO A 1 21.33 -2.14 -11.35
CA PRO A 1 20.31 -1.06 -11.21
C PRO A 1 19.25 -1.44 -10.17
N LEU A 2 18.86 -0.49 -9.31
CA LEU A 2 17.72 -0.65 -8.41
C LEU A 2 16.48 -0.10 -9.11
N TYR A 3 15.37 -0.84 -9.03
CA TYR A 3 14.07 -0.41 -9.54
C TYR A 3 13.06 -0.40 -8.40
N ASP A 4 12.14 0.54 -8.44
CA ASP A 4 11.01 0.61 -7.53
C ASP A 4 9.72 0.33 -8.30
N PHE A 5 8.75 -0.28 -7.63
CA PHE A 5 7.41 -0.47 -8.14
C PHE A 5 6.42 -0.32 -6.99
N ALA A 6 5.23 0.19 -7.30
CA ALA A 6 4.15 0.32 -6.35
C ALA A 6 2.88 -0.30 -6.90
N PHE A 7 1.97 -0.62 -5.97
CA PHE A 7 0.61 -1.04 -6.27
C PHE A 7 -0.32 -0.56 -5.17
N THR A 8 -1.60 -0.42 -5.50
CA THR A 8 -2.65 -0.03 -4.55
C THR A 8 -3.48 -1.24 -4.15
N HIS A 9 -3.75 -1.40 -2.85
CA HIS A 9 -4.80 -2.29 -2.37
C HIS A 9 -6.01 -1.45 -1.90
N PRO A 10 -7.18 -1.56 -2.55
CA PRO A 10 -8.32 -0.71 -2.22
C PRO A 10 -8.86 -1.03 -0.84
N LEU A 11 -9.29 0.01 -0.11
CA LEU A 11 -10.14 -0.17 1.06
C LEU A 11 -11.57 -0.47 0.58
N ASN A 12 -12.28 -1.33 1.30
CA ASN A 12 -13.69 -1.58 1.03
C ASN A 12 -14.49 -0.26 1.11
N LYS A 13 -15.28 0.02 0.07
CA LYS A 13 -16.04 1.27 -0.09
C LYS A 13 -17.00 1.54 1.07
N GLU A 14 -17.67 0.51 1.56
CA GLU A 14 -18.65 0.64 2.65
C GLU A 14 -17.95 0.87 4.00
N MET A 15 -16.79 0.24 4.20
CA MET A 15 -15.97 0.51 5.39
C MET A 15 -15.39 1.93 5.36
N PHE A 16 -15.01 2.44 4.19
CA PHE A 16 -14.53 3.82 4.04
C PHE A 16 -15.62 4.87 4.33
N ARG A 17 -16.88 4.57 3.99
CA ARG A 17 -18.04 5.45 4.22
C ARG A 17 -18.51 5.50 5.68
N SER A 18 -17.98 4.64 6.54
CA SER A 18 -18.25 4.70 7.98
C SER A 18 -17.67 5.99 8.61
N SER A 19 -18.07 6.31 9.85
CA SER A 19 -17.50 7.47 10.54
C SER A 19 -15.96 7.32 10.68
N PRO A 20 -15.17 8.40 10.52
CA PRO A 20 -13.70 8.38 10.68
C PRO A 20 -13.21 7.82 12.03
N SER A 21 -14.07 7.85 13.05
CA SER A 21 -13.82 7.30 14.39
C SER A 21 -14.52 5.97 14.67
N SER A 22 -15.16 5.36 13.66
CA SER A 22 -15.85 4.09 13.83
C SER A 22 -14.89 2.91 13.86
N ASP A 23 -15.25 1.90 14.63
CA ASP A 23 -14.53 0.63 14.68
C ASP A 23 -14.47 -0.04 13.30
N ILE A 24 -15.50 0.16 12.46
CA ILE A 24 -15.55 -0.36 11.09
C ILE A 24 -14.48 0.30 10.22
N GLY A 25 -14.33 1.63 10.27
CA GLY A 25 -13.31 2.34 9.52
C GLY A 25 -11.89 1.92 9.93
N SER A 26 -11.66 1.81 11.25
CA SER A 26 -10.39 1.34 11.81
C SER A 26 -10.07 -0.10 11.42
N ALA A 27 -11.05 -1.00 11.52
CA ALA A 27 -10.92 -2.40 11.13
C ALA A 27 -10.65 -2.55 9.63
N GLY A 28 -11.30 -1.73 8.80
CA GLY A 28 -11.09 -1.74 7.35
C GLY A 28 -9.67 -1.33 6.97
N ASN A 29 -9.17 -0.25 7.58
CA ASN A 29 -7.78 0.18 7.36
C ASN A 29 -6.78 -0.88 7.84
N SER A 30 -7.03 -1.49 9.00
CA SER A 30 -6.19 -2.57 9.55
C SER A 30 -6.19 -3.81 8.65
N LEU A 31 -7.36 -4.22 8.13
CA LEU A 31 -7.49 -5.34 7.21
C LEU A 31 -6.64 -5.15 5.95
N ARG A 32 -6.67 -3.94 5.36
CA ARG A 32 -5.85 -3.61 4.19
C ARG A 32 -4.36 -3.80 4.47
N TYR A 33 -3.86 -3.34 5.61
CA TYR A 33 -2.46 -3.56 5.99
C TYR A 33 -2.15 -5.05 6.26
N SER A 34 -3.08 -5.79 6.87
CA SER A 34 -2.94 -7.22 7.09
C SER A 34 -2.82 -7.99 5.77
N GLN A 35 -3.55 -7.62 4.71
CA GLN A 35 -3.41 -8.24 3.39
C GLN A 35 -2.00 -8.07 2.82
N PHE A 36 -1.33 -6.95 3.11
CA PHE A 36 0.03 -6.70 2.63
C PHE A 36 1.04 -7.70 3.21
N SER A 37 0.81 -8.21 4.43
CA SER A 37 1.64 -9.28 5.03
C SER A 37 1.57 -10.60 4.25
N ILE A 38 0.55 -10.79 3.41
CA ILE A 38 0.39 -11.96 2.53
C ILE A 38 0.92 -11.65 1.13
N ILE A 39 0.60 -10.47 0.59
CA ILE A 39 0.95 -10.09 -0.79
C ILE A 39 2.46 -9.92 -0.95
N GLN A 40 3.11 -9.19 -0.04
CA GLN A 40 4.53 -8.86 -0.18
C GLN A 40 5.43 -10.11 -0.24
N PRO A 41 5.34 -11.09 0.69
CA PRO A 41 6.20 -12.27 0.61
C PRO A 41 6.02 -13.07 -0.67
N ARG A 42 4.80 -13.11 -1.22
CA ARG A 42 4.51 -13.80 -2.50
C ARG A 42 5.19 -13.12 -3.68
N ILE A 43 5.15 -11.79 -3.73
CA ILE A 43 5.87 -11.01 -4.75
C ILE A 43 7.38 -11.23 -4.61
N GLN A 44 7.90 -11.18 -3.39
CA GLN A 44 9.33 -11.38 -3.14
C GLN A 44 9.80 -12.77 -3.56
N MET A 45 9.01 -13.81 -3.23
CA MET A 45 9.29 -15.19 -3.66
C MET A 45 9.23 -15.35 -5.18
N PHE A 46 8.23 -14.74 -5.84
CA PHE A 46 8.13 -14.76 -7.29
C PHE A 46 9.35 -14.11 -7.96
N MET A 47 9.77 -12.94 -7.48
CA MET A 47 10.96 -12.25 -7.99
C MET A 47 12.24 -13.06 -7.75
N GLN A 48 12.34 -13.73 -6.60
CA GLN A 48 13.47 -14.60 -6.29
C GLN A 48 13.58 -15.77 -7.27
N VAL A 49 12.44 -16.38 -7.67
CA VAL A 49 12.41 -17.44 -8.70
C VAL A 49 12.90 -16.92 -10.06
N LEU A 50 12.66 -15.64 -10.37
CA LEU A 50 13.17 -14.98 -11.57
C LEU A 50 14.65 -14.57 -11.47
N GLY A 51 15.32 -14.82 -10.34
CA GLY A 51 16.71 -14.45 -10.10
C GLY A 51 16.93 -13.01 -9.63
N TYR A 52 15.86 -12.31 -9.22
CA TYR A 52 15.93 -10.94 -8.71
C TYR A 52 15.75 -10.88 -7.19
N THR A 53 16.54 -10.03 -6.54
CA THR A 53 16.31 -9.66 -5.14
C THR A 53 15.24 -8.59 -5.06
N CYS A 54 14.13 -8.89 -4.39
CA CYS A 54 13.04 -7.93 -4.14
C CYS A 54 13.02 -7.53 -2.67
N TYR A 55 13.25 -6.24 -2.42
CA TYR A 55 13.08 -5.65 -1.10
C TYR A 55 11.60 -5.31 -0.86
N GLY A 56 11.19 -5.40 0.39
CA GLY A 56 9.84 -5.05 0.83
C GLY A 56 9.91 -4.28 2.13
N TYR A 57 8.76 -3.90 2.66
CA TYR A 57 8.66 -3.22 3.95
C TYR A 57 8.88 -4.19 5.11
N THR A 58 9.48 -3.70 6.19
CA THR A 58 9.74 -4.48 7.41
C THR A 58 8.50 -4.61 8.28
N ARG A 59 7.57 -3.65 8.16
CA ARG A 59 6.21 -3.72 8.74
C ARG A 59 5.20 -3.30 7.67
N PRO A 60 3.93 -3.73 7.77
CA PRO A 60 2.90 -3.37 6.78
C PRO A 60 2.74 -1.87 6.49
N PHE A 61 3.20 -1.02 7.41
CA PHE A 61 3.09 0.45 7.36
C PHE A 61 4.45 1.16 7.53
N ASN A 62 5.59 0.46 7.43
CA ASN A 62 6.91 1.06 7.59
C ASN A 62 7.98 0.36 6.74
N GLY A 63 8.70 1.15 5.93
CA GLY A 63 9.81 0.66 5.11
C GLY A 63 10.75 1.77 4.69
N ALA A 64 11.72 1.42 3.86
CA ALA A 64 12.80 2.31 3.44
C ALA A 64 12.36 3.41 2.46
N ILE A 65 11.23 3.23 1.77
CA ILE A 65 10.75 4.15 0.73
C ILE A 65 9.36 4.67 1.11
N PRO A 66 9.12 6.00 1.07
CA PRO A 66 7.81 6.58 1.38
C PRO A 66 6.76 6.21 0.33
N THR A 67 5.70 5.51 0.75
CA THR A 67 4.68 4.92 -0.15
C THR A 67 3.96 5.96 -1.01
N ILE A 68 3.61 7.13 -0.46
CA ILE A 68 2.90 8.18 -1.21
C ILE A 68 3.80 8.73 -2.33
N ALA A 69 5.08 8.94 -2.06
CA ALA A 69 5.99 9.47 -3.07
C ALA A 69 6.17 8.48 -4.24
N THR A 70 6.40 7.19 -3.94
CA THR A 70 6.49 6.17 -4.99
C THR A 70 5.18 6.06 -5.77
N ALA A 71 4.02 6.05 -5.10
CA ALA A 71 2.73 5.93 -5.77
C ALA A 71 2.47 7.10 -6.73
N THR A 72 2.85 8.33 -6.35
CA THR A 72 2.78 9.49 -7.25
C THR A 72 3.75 9.36 -8.43
N LEU A 73 5.02 9.00 -8.17
CA LEU A 73 6.04 8.88 -9.22
C LEU A 73 5.78 7.73 -10.21
N THR A 74 5.05 6.71 -9.77
CA THR A 74 4.62 5.58 -10.61
C THR A 74 3.26 5.82 -11.28
N GLY A 75 2.63 6.98 -11.08
CA GLY A 75 1.38 7.35 -11.73
C GLY A 75 0.13 6.64 -11.20
N LEU A 76 0.17 6.12 -9.96
CA LEU A 76 -0.97 5.40 -9.36
C LEU A 76 -2.07 6.33 -8.84
N GLY A 77 -1.82 7.64 -8.80
CA GLY A 77 -2.72 8.64 -8.25
C GLY A 77 -1.99 9.91 -7.82
N GLU A 78 -2.74 10.79 -7.17
CA GLU A 78 -2.28 12.14 -6.83
C GLU A 78 -2.60 12.50 -5.37
N GLY A 79 -1.93 13.55 -4.89
CA GLY A 79 -2.23 14.13 -3.58
C GLY A 79 -3.64 14.73 -3.58
N ALA A 80 -4.40 14.45 -2.52
CA ALA A 80 -5.70 15.05 -2.31
C ALA A 80 -5.59 16.52 -1.85
N ARG A 81 -6.72 17.24 -1.89
CA ARG A 81 -6.83 18.59 -1.33
C ARG A 81 -6.59 18.62 0.20
N ASN A 82 -6.87 17.51 0.89
CA ASN A 82 -6.61 17.36 2.33
C ASN A 82 -5.26 16.69 2.59
N ASN A 83 -4.61 17.08 3.69
CA ASN A 83 -3.32 16.52 4.08
C ASN A 83 -3.45 15.02 4.40
N GLY A 84 -2.54 14.21 3.85
CA GLY A 84 -2.42 12.79 4.18
C GLY A 84 -3.33 11.82 3.41
N ALA A 85 -4.13 12.29 2.44
CA ALA A 85 -4.88 11.41 1.55
C ALA A 85 -4.27 11.37 0.14
N PHE A 86 -4.22 10.16 -0.41
CA PHE A 86 -3.83 9.88 -1.79
C PHE A 86 -5.05 9.37 -2.53
N ILE A 87 -5.34 9.92 -3.70
CA ILE A 87 -6.52 9.59 -4.51
C ILE A 87 -6.05 8.94 -5.81
N SER A 88 -6.57 7.75 -6.08
CA SER A 88 -6.43 7.04 -7.35
C SER A 88 -7.71 7.24 -8.17
N PRO A 89 -7.63 7.49 -9.50
CA PRO A 89 -8.78 7.72 -10.38
C PRO A 89 -9.81 6.58 -10.42
#